data_AF-A0AAV8WIE1-F1
#
_entry.id   AF-A0AAV8WIE1-F1
#
_cell.length_a   1.000
_cell.length_b   1.000
_cell.length_c   1.000
_cell.angle_alpha   90.00
_cell.angle_beta   90.00
_cell.angle_gamma   90.00
#
_symmetry.space_group_name_H-M   'P 1'
#
loop_
_entity.id
_entity.type
_entity.pdbx_description
1 polymer ?
#
loop_
_entity_poly.entity_id
_entity_poly.type
_entity_poly.pdbx_seq_one_letter_code
_entity_poly.pdbx_strand_id
1 'polypeptide(L)'
;FWLLFLFMAACLGVSHATGRSCVCWEGYKSESNGNDPHCVAVDQFHIMPCNMPKAPKCHCSGQVSDILKDKTGTWCTRYSKGEELMRWPCENVEEWKDFFKKHPDFI
;
A
#
# COMPACT_ATOMS: atom_id res chain seq x y z
N PHE A 1 12.43 -38.28 47.05
CA PHE A 1 12.50 -36.80 47.09
C PHE A 1 13.33 -36.21 45.93
N TRP A 2 13.29 -36.80 44.72
CA TRP A 2 14.12 -36.35 43.59
C TRP A 2 13.49 -36.71 42.22
N LEU A 3 12.16 -36.61 42.10
CA LEU A 3 11.42 -36.93 40.85
C LEU A 3 10.36 -35.88 40.48
N LEU A 4 10.19 -34.83 41.29
CA LEU A 4 9.14 -33.82 41.08
C LEU A 4 9.63 -32.53 40.39
N PHE A 5 10.92 -32.40 40.12
CA PHE A 5 11.49 -31.18 39.50
C PHE A 5 11.61 -31.23 37.97
N LEU A 6 11.25 -32.35 37.33
CA LEU A 6 11.39 -32.54 35.88
C LEU A 6 10.13 -32.22 35.06
N PHE A 7 9.09 -31.65 35.68
CA PHE A 7 7.85 -31.27 34.99
C PHE A 7 7.70 -29.75 34.73
N MET A 8 8.66 -28.93 35.16
CA MET A 8 8.63 -27.45 35.06
C MET A 8 9.50 -26.91 33.91
N ALA A 9 9.65 -27.65 32.79
CA ALA A 9 10.45 -27.21 31.65
C ALA A 9 9.74 -27.35 30.28
N ALA A 10 8.43 -27.62 30.27
CA ALA A 10 7.65 -27.78 29.04
C ALA A 10 6.76 -26.57 28.67
N CYS A 11 7.03 -25.40 29.25
CA CYS A 11 6.34 -24.15 28.92
C CYS A 11 7.24 -23.15 28.19
N LEU A 12 8.22 -23.63 27.41
CA LEU A 12 8.94 -22.76 26.47
C LEU A 12 7.99 -22.41 25.32
N GLY A 13 7.46 -21.19 25.44
CA GLY A 13 6.48 -20.58 24.57
C GLY A 13 6.71 -20.88 23.11
N VAL A 14 5.71 -21.53 22.50
CA VAL A 14 5.41 -21.30 21.10
C VAL A 14 4.87 -19.87 21.03
N SER A 15 5.78 -18.90 20.92
CA SER A 15 5.44 -17.59 20.41
C SER A 15 4.94 -17.81 18.99
N HIS A 16 3.63 -17.95 18.82
CA HIS A 16 3.01 -17.75 17.53
C HIS A 16 3.36 -16.32 17.12
N ALA A 17 4.43 -16.18 16.33
CA ALA A 17 4.64 -14.98 15.57
C ALA A 17 3.43 -14.90 14.65
N THR A 18 2.43 -14.13 15.06
CA THR A 18 1.39 -13.60 14.19
C THR A 18 2.03 -12.57 13.26
N GLY A 19 3.06 -12.99 12.52
CA GLY A 19 3.67 -12.19 11.47
C GLY A 19 2.66 -12.11 10.35
N ARG A 20 1.98 -10.97 10.21
CA ARG A 20 1.21 -10.67 9.01
C ARG A 20 2.14 -10.90 7.81
N SER A 21 1.77 -11.80 6.91
CA SER A 21 2.54 -12.03 5.69
C SER A 21 2.64 -10.71 4.91
N CYS A 22 3.83 -10.36 4.44
CA CYS A 22 4.00 -9.19 3.58
C CYS A 22 3.52 -9.54 2.16
N VAL A 23 2.37 -8.99 1.77
CA VAL A 23 1.87 -9.12 0.39
C VAL A 23 2.12 -7.82 -0.36
N CYS A 24 2.79 -7.94 -1.50
CA CYS A 24 3.12 -6.84 -2.39
C CYS A 24 2.22 -6.85 -3.63
N TRP A 25 2.12 -5.70 -4.30
CA TRP A 25 1.47 -5.63 -5.60
C TRP A 25 2.30 -6.35 -6.67
N GLU A 26 1.65 -6.66 -7.79
CA GLU A 26 2.35 -7.14 -8.98
C GLU A 26 3.42 -6.13 -9.43
N GLY A 27 4.61 -6.62 -9.76
CA GLY A 27 5.77 -5.79 -10.08
C GLY A 27 6.55 -5.28 -8.87
N TYR A 28 6.20 -5.73 -7.65
CA TYR A 28 6.92 -5.44 -6.41
C TYR A 28 7.41 -6.72 -5.76
N LYS A 29 8.57 -6.65 -5.10
CA LYS A 29 9.15 -7.73 -4.30
C LYS A 29 9.17 -7.31 -2.84
N SER A 30 8.91 -8.26 -1.95
CA SER A 30 9.10 -8.05 -0.52
C SER A 30 10.59 -8.03 -0.22
N GLU A 31 11.06 -6.95 0.38
CA GLU A 31 12.39 -6.81 0.94
C GLU A 31 12.28 -6.45 2.43
N SER A 32 13.35 -6.68 3.19
CA SER A 32 13.42 -6.33 4.60
C SER A 32 14.76 -5.69 4.90
N ASN A 33 14.73 -4.49 5.48
CA ASN A 33 15.91 -3.88 6.08
C ASN A 33 15.81 -4.09 7.59
N GLY A 34 16.21 -5.27 8.06
CA GLY A 34 16.01 -5.69 9.45
C GLY A 34 14.65 -6.36 9.67
N ASN A 35 13.84 -5.83 10.60
CA ASN A 35 12.56 -6.41 11.01
C ASN A 35 11.32 -5.82 10.32
N ASP A 36 11.48 -4.78 9.51
CA ASP A 36 10.35 -4.08 8.86
C ASP A 36 10.27 -4.47 7.38
N PRO A 37 9.40 -5.43 7.03
CA PRO A 37 9.21 -5.80 5.63
C PRO A 37 8.52 -4.66 4.88
N HIS A 38 8.92 -4.47 3.63
CA HIS A 38 8.35 -3.49 2.71
C HIS A 38 8.39 -4.04 1.28
N CYS A 39 7.72 -3.35 0.36
CA CYS A 39 7.61 -3.76 -1.04
C CYS A 39 8.39 -2.78 -1.92
N VAL A 40 9.37 -3.30 -2.68
CA VAL A 40 10.22 -2.53 -3.60
C VAL A 40 9.82 -2.84 -5.03
N ALA A 41 9.62 -1.82 -5.86
CA ALA A 41 9.32 -2.00 -7.28
C ALA A 41 10.53 -2.64 -8.00
N VAL A 42 10.26 -3.60 -8.89
CA VAL A 42 11.31 -4.34 -9.59
C VAL A 42 12.06 -3.46 -10.61
N ASP A 43 11.34 -2.57 -11.30
CA ASP A 43 11.86 -1.77 -12.41
C ASP A 43 11.80 -0.25 -12.15
N GLN A 44 11.48 0.17 -10.92
CA GLN A 44 11.29 1.57 -10.56
C GLN A 44 11.86 1.88 -9.18
N PHE A 45 12.28 3.13 -8.94
CA PHE A 45 12.70 3.59 -7.62
C PHE A 45 11.47 3.95 -6.77
N HIS A 46 10.70 2.93 -6.37
CA HIS A 46 9.50 3.10 -5.56
C HIS A 46 9.41 2.04 -4.46
N ILE A 47 9.15 2.49 -3.24
CA ILE A 47 9.01 1.66 -2.03
C ILE A 47 7.64 1.93 -1.43
N MET A 48 6.90 0.88 -1.09
CA MET A 48 5.59 0.96 -0.44
C MET A 48 5.51 0.04 0.78
N PRO A 49 4.62 0.30 1.75
CA PRO A 49 4.40 -0.61 2.86
C PRO A 49 3.77 -1.94 2.38
N CYS A 50 3.99 -3.01 3.14
CA CYS A 50 3.32 -4.28 2.90
C CYS A 50 1.81 -4.17 3.04
N ASN A 51 1.07 -5.00 2.30
CA ASN A 51 -0.39 -5.11 2.38
C ASN A 51 -1.11 -3.78 2.06
N MET A 52 -0.48 -2.90 1.29
CA MET A 52 -1.08 -1.65 0.85
C MET A 52 -2.34 -1.94 0.03
N PRO A 53 -3.50 -1.31 0.34
CA PRO A 53 -4.71 -1.50 -0.46
C PRO A 53 -4.53 -0.91 -1.85
N LYS A 54 -4.91 -1.66 -2.88
CA LYS A 54 -4.80 -1.23 -4.28
C LYS A 54 -5.87 -0.19 -4.60
N ALA A 55 -5.45 1.07 -4.72
CA ALA A 55 -6.34 2.15 -5.13
C ALA A 55 -6.85 1.94 -6.57
N PRO A 56 -8.09 2.39 -6.86
CA PRO A 56 -8.62 2.37 -8.22
C PRO A 56 -7.75 3.24 -9.15
N LYS A 57 -7.72 2.87 -10.44
CA LYS A 57 -7.05 3.69 -11.46
C LYS A 57 -7.96 4.87 -11.80
N CYS A 58 -7.40 6.08 -11.87
CA CYS A 58 -8.19 7.25 -12.24
C CYS A 58 -8.66 7.14 -13.70
N HIS A 59 -9.96 7.35 -13.94
CA HIS A 59 -10.53 7.45 -15.28
C HIS A 59 -10.64 8.92 -15.67
N CYS A 60 -10.18 9.23 -16.88
CA CYS A 60 -10.12 10.58 -17.41
C CYS A 60 -10.49 10.55 -18.89
N SER A 61 -11.45 11.38 -19.31
CA SER A 61 -11.76 11.62 -20.70
C SER A 61 -10.86 12.69 -21.30
N GLY A 62 -10.67 12.66 -22.62
CA GLY A 62 -9.86 13.65 -23.34
C GLY A 62 -8.35 13.37 -23.38
N GLN A 63 -7.58 14.39 -23.72
CA GLN A 63 -6.10 14.30 -23.82
C GLN A 63 -5.47 14.59 -22.46
N VAL A 64 -5.25 13.52 -21.69
CA VAL A 64 -4.62 13.56 -20.37
C VAL A 64 -3.13 13.43 -20.51
N SER A 65 -2.39 14.23 -19.74
CA SER A 65 -0.93 14.14 -19.67
C SER A 65 -0.50 13.29 -18.48
N ASP A 66 -1.14 13.48 -17.32
CA ASP A 66 -0.75 12.81 -16.09
C ASP A 66 -1.91 12.70 -15.08
N ILE A 67 -1.70 11.92 -14.02
CA ILE A 67 -2.59 11.80 -12.87
C ILE A 67 -1.89 12.39 -11.64
N LEU A 68 -2.40 13.52 -11.15
CA LEU A 68 -1.88 14.18 -9.96
C LEU A 68 -2.65 13.72 -8.72
N LYS A 69 -1.91 13.34 -7.67
CA LYS A 69 -2.48 13.04 -6.35
C LYS A 69 -2.00 14.06 -5.34
N ASP A 70 -2.93 14.72 -4.66
CA ASP A 70 -2.66 15.64 -3.58
C ASP A 70 -3.62 15.41 -2.40
N LYS A 71 -3.48 16.20 -1.34
CA LYS A 71 -4.31 16.08 -0.12
C LYS A 71 -5.80 16.30 -0.38
N THR A 72 -6.14 16.95 -1.50
CA THR A 72 -7.52 17.28 -1.86
C THR A 72 -8.16 16.24 -2.78
N GLY A 73 -7.36 15.36 -3.39
CA GLY A 73 -7.87 14.24 -4.16
C GLY A 73 -6.92 13.70 -5.23
N THR A 74 -7.50 12.91 -6.14
CA THR A 74 -6.82 12.45 -7.35
C THR A 74 -7.43 13.16 -8.56
N TRP A 75 -6.56 13.69 -9.41
CA TRP A 75 -6.90 14.61 -10.49
C TRP A 75 -6.33 14.16 -11.82
N CYS A 76 -7.10 14.33 -12.88
CA CYS A 76 -6.63 14.30 -14.25
C CYS A 76 -5.98 15.65 -14.56
N THR A 77 -4.76 15.65 -15.09
CA THR A 77 -4.07 16.89 -15.47
C THR A 77 -3.64 16.86 -16.93
N ARG A 78 -3.63 18.05 -17.53
CA ARG A 78 -3.07 18.28 -18.87
C ARG A 78 -1.98 19.32 -18.77
N TYR A 79 -0.79 18.95 -19.22
CA TYR A 79 0.36 19.84 -19.29
C TYR A 79 0.64 20.27 -20.73
N SER A 80 1.15 21.47 -20.90
CA SER A 80 1.73 21.94 -22.16
C SER A 80 2.94 22.80 -21.85
N LYS A 81 4.08 22.48 -22.47
CA LYS A 81 5.36 23.18 -22.25
C LYS A 81 5.77 23.27 -20.77
N GLY A 82 5.41 22.26 -19.97
CA GLY A 82 5.72 22.19 -18.53
C GLY A 82 4.73 22.92 -17.62
N GLU A 83 3.72 23.59 -18.16
CA GLU A 83 2.69 24.28 -17.39
C GLU A 83 1.38 23.49 -17.34
N GLU A 84 0.73 23.49 -16.19
CA GLU A 84 -0.59 22.88 -16.00
C GLU A 84 -1.65 23.72 -16.71
N LEU A 85 -2.19 23.20 -17.81
CA LEU A 85 -3.25 23.87 -18.57
C LEU A 85 -4.62 23.64 -17.95
N MET A 86 -4.86 22.41 -17.47
CA MET A 86 -6.16 22.00 -16.96
C MET A 86 -5.99 20.90 -15.92
N ARG A 87 -6.85 20.98 -14.90
CA ARG A 87 -7.02 19.98 -13.85
C ARG A 87 -8.50 19.74 -13.66
N TRP A 88 -8.90 18.47 -13.60
CA TRP A 88 -10.27 18.08 -13.32
C TRP A 88 -10.29 16.76 -12.53
N PRO A 89 -11.36 16.48 -11.77
CA PRO A 89 -11.40 15.29 -10.92
C PRO A 89 -11.47 14.01 -11.75
N CYS A 90 -11.03 12.89 -11.17
CA CYS A 90 -11.27 11.56 -11.75
C CYS A 90 -12.77 11.31 -11.97
N GLU A 91 -13.10 10.71 -13.12
CA GLU A 91 -14.48 10.47 -13.54
C GLU A 91 -15.09 9.25 -12.85
N ASN A 92 -14.27 8.30 -12.39
CA ASN A 92 -14.71 7.14 -11.61
C ASN A 92 -14.93 7.46 -10.12
N VAL A 93 -15.69 8.52 -9.84
CA VAL A 93 -15.94 9.03 -8.49
C VAL A 93 -16.54 7.96 -7.56
N GLU A 94 -17.42 7.10 -8.08
CA GLU A 94 -18.06 6.04 -7.29
C GLU A 94 -17.05 4.99 -6.79
N GLU A 95 -16.12 4.55 -7.64
CA GLU A 95 -15.07 3.61 -7.25
C GLU A 95 -14.18 4.19 -6.15
N TRP A 96 -13.81 5.46 -6.28
CA TRP A 96 -13.03 6.17 -5.27
C TRP A 96 -13.79 6.33 -3.95
N LYS A 97 -15.08 6.67 -4.02
CA LYS A 97 -15.93 6.79 -2.84
C LYS A 97 -16.04 5.46 -2.09
N ASP A 98 -16.24 4.35 -2.81
CA ASP A 98 -16.29 3.02 -2.21
C ASP A 98 -14.95 2.59 -1.63
N PHE A 99 -13.85 2.98 -2.27
CA PHE A 99 -12.51 2.72 -1.78
C PHE A 99 -12.24 3.46 -0.47
N PHE A 100 -12.49 4.77 -0.39
CA PHE A 100 -12.29 5.55 0.84
C PHE A 100 -13.23 5.15 1.96
N LYS A 101 -14.44 4.65 1.64
CA LYS A 101 -15.34 4.06 2.65
C LYS A 101 -14.73 2.82 3.32
N LYS A 102 -13.96 2.02 2.58
CA LYS A 102 -13.27 0.81 3.10
C LYS A 102 -11.91 1.15 3.72
N HIS A 103 -11.28 2.24 3.27
CA HIS A 103 -9.94 2.66 3.65
C HIS A 103 -9.92 4.16 4.01
N PRO A 104 -10.50 4.54 5.17
CA PRO A 104 -10.60 5.96 5.57
C PRO A 104 -9.24 6.62 5.80
N ASP A 105 -8.21 5.85 6.15
CA ASP A 105 -6.86 6.35 6.48
C ASP A 105 -5.90 6.39 5.26
N PHE A 106 -6.43 6.36 4.02
CA PHE A 106 -5.60 6.28 2.82
C PHE A 106 -5.00 7.62 2.36
N ILE A 107 -5.46 8.77 2.88
CA ILE A 107 -5.06 10.13 2.45
C ILE A 107 -4.27 10.85 3.55
#